data_AF-A0A956QFI6-F1
#
_entry.id   AF-A0A956QFI6-F1
#
_cell.length_a   1.000
_cell.length_b   1.000
_cell.length_c   1.000
_cell.angle_alpha   90.00
_cell.angle_beta   90.00
_cell.angle_gamma   90.00
#
_symmetry.space_group_name_H-M   'P 1'
#
loop_
_entity.id
_entity.type
_entity.pdbx_description
1 polymer ?
#
loop_
_entity_poly.entity_id
_entity_poly.type
_entity_poly.pdbx_seq_one_letter_code
_entity_poly.pdbx_strand_id
1 'polypeptide(L)'
;MRRGLSLAETIVALFLLVAAMLVMINLFHSALRYRAMVVQQMQATALARKVMAEVRDWARDPVNFDSNWSPYRGVTLTDPDYPGLSAEVDCDELGRALYSPSTQLETLEGARARVLTRSLVPVRVQVNFGRDREVTLFSYVGERPRPLGANPVVVTRTGGSPDPVPRDGTVDFGAQLLDSGGQPVADVTFDWAVKPVSGNAMLDRQPVSRDFRSMVLVHRMVINDLVTPPEEGYASGTIEVQARARYHGQEVTNATVVSVLLQ
;
A
#
# COMPACT_ATOMS: atom_id res chain seq x y z
N MET A 1 -13.52 86.92 9.56
CA MET A 1 -12.99 85.64 10.07
C MET A 1 -13.14 84.50 9.05
N ARG A 2 -12.51 84.55 7.87
CA ARG A 2 -12.63 83.48 6.84
C ARG A 2 -11.31 82.97 6.26
N ARG A 3 -10.15 83.50 6.68
CA ARG A 3 -8.82 83.12 6.15
C ARG A 3 -8.09 82.03 6.94
N GLY A 4 -8.52 81.71 8.17
CA GLY A 4 -7.91 80.65 8.99
C GLY A 4 -8.36 79.22 8.65
N LEU A 5 -9.50 79.08 7.96
CA LEU A 5 -10.08 77.77 7.61
C LEU A 5 -9.30 77.05 6.49
N SER A 6 -8.76 77.76 5.48
CA SER A 6 -8.07 77.10 4.35
C SER A 6 -6.66 76.60 4.69
N LEU A 7 -5.98 77.24 5.65
CA LEU A 7 -4.63 76.84 6.09
C LEU A 7 -4.68 75.63 7.04
N ALA A 8 -5.66 75.62 7.96
CA ALA A 8 -5.91 74.46 8.81
C ALA A 8 -6.35 73.24 7.97
N GLU A 9 -7.21 73.44 6.97
CA GLU A 9 -7.66 72.39 6.05
C GLU A 9 -6.51 71.81 5.21
N THR A 10 -5.61 72.64 4.70
CA THR A 10 -4.43 72.16 3.97
C THR A 10 -3.46 71.40 4.87
N ILE A 11 -3.26 71.82 6.13
CA ILE A 11 -2.45 71.07 7.09
C ILE A 11 -3.07 69.70 7.37
N VAL A 12 -4.38 69.63 7.65
CA VAL A 12 -5.08 68.36 7.89
C VAL A 12 -5.05 67.46 6.65
N ALA A 13 -5.25 68.01 5.45
CA ALA A 13 -5.15 67.27 4.20
C ALA A 13 -3.74 66.69 3.99
N LEU A 14 -2.69 67.45 4.32
CA LEU A 14 -1.31 66.99 4.20
C LEU A 14 -1.00 65.85 5.19
N PHE A 15 -1.49 65.95 6.43
CA PHE A 15 -1.37 64.86 7.41
C PHE A 15 -2.12 63.60 6.98
N LEU A 16 -3.35 63.74 6.49
CA LEU A 16 -4.13 62.60 5.99
C LEU A 16 -3.46 61.95 4.78
N LEU A 17 -2.90 62.75 3.87
CA LEU A 17 -2.21 62.25 2.69
C LEU A 17 -0.92 61.50 3.06
N VAL A 18 -0.13 62.02 3.99
CA VAL A 18 1.07 61.34 4.50
C VAL A 18 0.68 60.04 5.22
N ALA A 19 -0.34 60.06 6.07
CA ALA A 19 -0.82 58.86 6.76
C ALA A 19 -1.31 57.78 5.77
N ALA A 20 -2.10 58.18 4.76
CA ALA A 20 -2.57 57.27 3.71
C ALA A 20 -1.40 56.69 2.89
N MET A 21 -0.41 57.51 2.55
CA MET A 21 0.77 57.07 1.80
C MET A 21 1.62 56.07 2.60
N LEU A 22 1.81 56.30 3.91
CA LEU A 22 2.52 55.37 4.78
C LEU A 22 1.80 54.01 4.88
N VAL A 23 0.47 54.02 5.01
CA VAL A 23 -0.35 52.80 5.00
C VAL A 23 -0.20 52.07 3.67
N MET A 24 -0.28 52.78 2.54
CA MET A 24 -0.16 52.19 1.21
C MET A 24 1.23 51.55 0.99
N ILE A 25 2.31 52.20 1.41
CA ILE A 25 3.68 51.66 1.31
C ILE A 25 3.81 50.36 2.12
N ASN A 26 3.27 50.34 3.35
CA ASN A 26 3.30 49.15 4.20
C ASN A 26 2.49 47.99 3.61
N LEU A 27 1.31 48.27 3.06
CA LEU A 27 0.49 47.28 2.37
C LEU A 27 1.20 46.75 1.12
N PHE A 28 1.84 47.63 0.34
CA PHE A 28 2.58 47.24 -0.85
C PHE A 28 3.78 46.34 -0.52
N HIS A 29 4.58 46.68 0.50
CA HIS A 29 5.67 45.83 0.97
C HIS A 29 5.17 44.48 1.47
N SER A 30 4.06 44.46 2.21
CA SER A 30 3.45 43.22 2.70
C SER A 30 2.97 42.34 1.54
N ALA A 31 2.33 42.94 0.54
CA ALA A 31 1.87 42.24 -0.66
C ALA A 31 3.04 41.65 -1.47
N LEU A 32 4.15 42.38 -1.64
CA LEU A 32 5.33 41.87 -2.33
C LEU A 32 5.97 40.68 -1.60
N ARG A 33 6.11 40.76 -0.28
CA ARG A 33 6.62 39.65 0.54
C ARG A 33 5.73 38.42 0.46
N TYR A 34 4.41 38.63 0.53
CA TYR A 34 3.44 37.54 0.40
C TYR A 34 3.51 36.90 -0.98
N ARG A 35 3.58 37.70 -2.06
CA ARG A 35 3.74 37.19 -3.42
C ARG A 35 5.01 36.36 -3.57
N ALA A 36 6.14 36.82 -3.05
CA ALA A 36 7.41 36.08 -3.11
C ALA A 36 7.29 34.73 -2.37
N MET A 37 6.68 34.72 -1.19
CA MET A 37 6.42 33.51 -0.43
C MET A 37 5.55 32.51 -1.20
N VAL A 38 4.45 32.96 -1.80
CA VAL A 38 3.55 32.08 -2.56
C VAL A 38 4.28 31.48 -3.77
N VAL A 39 5.09 32.26 -4.48
CA VAL A 39 5.90 31.77 -5.60
C VAL A 39 6.88 30.70 -5.15
N GLN A 40 7.60 30.93 -4.03
CA GLN A 40 8.53 29.95 -3.47
C GLN A 40 7.81 28.65 -3.06
N GLN A 41 6.64 28.76 -2.43
CA GLN A 41 5.85 27.59 -2.04
C GLN A 41 5.35 26.80 -3.27
N MET A 42 4.93 27.49 -4.33
CA MET A 42 4.55 26.85 -5.59
C MET A 42 5.73 26.10 -6.23
N GLN A 43 6.91 26.72 -6.24
CA GLN A 43 8.14 26.10 -6.74
C GLN A 43 8.55 24.88 -5.89
N ALA A 44 8.49 25.00 -4.56
CA ALA A 44 8.77 23.89 -3.65
C ALA A 44 7.81 22.71 -3.85
N THR A 45 6.52 23.00 -4.05
CA THR A 45 5.52 21.96 -4.35
C THR A 45 5.77 21.31 -5.70
N ALA A 46 6.19 22.07 -6.71
CA ALA A 46 6.52 21.54 -8.03
C ALA A 46 7.75 20.63 -7.98
N LEU A 47 8.80 21.03 -7.25
CA LEU A 47 9.97 20.20 -6.99
C LEU A 47 9.60 18.92 -6.24
N ALA A 48 8.82 19.00 -5.16
CA ALA A 48 8.38 17.84 -4.40
C ALA A 48 7.62 16.83 -5.28
N ARG A 49 6.75 17.33 -6.18
CA ARG A 49 6.02 16.49 -7.14
C ARG A 49 6.92 15.88 -8.20
N LYS A 50 7.91 16.63 -8.71
CA LYS A 50 8.90 16.13 -9.67
C LYS A 50 9.70 14.98 -9.07
N VAL A 51 10.28 15.20 -7.88
CA VAL A 51 11.05 14.17 -7.16
C VAL A 51 10.20 12.94 -6.85
N MET A 52 8.95 13.12 -6.39
CA MET A 52 8.05 11.97 -6.16
C MET A 52 7.74 11.21 -7.46
N ALA A 53 7.67 11.89 -8.61
CA ALA A 53 7.48 11.23 -9.91
C ALA A 53 8.74 10.47 -10.35
N GLU A 54 9.93 11.03 -10.12
CA GLU A 54 11.22 10.37 -10.40
C GLU A 54 11.40 9.10 -9.55
N VAL A 55 11.06 9.16 -8.25
CA VAL A 55 11.07 7.98 -7.37
C VAL A 55 10.14 6.90 -7.90
N ARG A 56 8.91 7.27 -8.31
CA ARG A 56 7.96 6.31 -8.90
C ARG A 56 8.44 5.72 -10.21
N ASP A 57 9.09 6.52 -11.07
CA ASP A 57 9.58 6.05 -12.35
C ASP A 57 10.79 5.12 -12.19
N TRP A 58 11.70 5.44 -11.25
CA TRP A 58 12.79 4.54 -10.87
C TRP A 58 12.28 3.21 -10.31
N ALA A 59 11.28 3.27 -9.42
CA ALA A 59 10.64 2.12 -8.80
C ALA A 59 9.72 1.33 -9.76
N ARG A 60 9.59 1.78 -11.02
CA ARG A 60 8.80 1.09 -12.04
C ARG A 60 9.45 -0.20 -12.52
N ASP A 61 10.78 -0.29 -12.40
CA ASP A 61 11.52 -1.52 -12.63
C ASP A 61 11.40 -2.42 -11.39
N PRO A 62 10.88 -3.67 -11.53
CA PRO A 62 10.79 -4.60 -10.42
C PRO A 62 12.13 -4.83 -9.70
N VAL A 63 13.24 -4.82 -10.42
CA VAL A 63 14.57 -4.99 -9.82
C VAL A 63 14.87 -3.85 -8.85
N ASN A 64 14.53 -2.61 -9.23
CA ASN A 64 14.75 -1.45 -8.38
C ASN A 64 13.80 -1.46 -7.17
N PHE A 65 12.51 -1.75 -7.41
CA PHE A 65 11.50 -1.79 -6.35
C PHE A 65 11.81 -2.82 -5.27
N ASP A 66 12.23 -4.02 -5.68
CA ASP A 66 12.60 -5.12 -4.78
C ASP A 66 14.01 -4.97 -4.18
N SER A 67 14.80 -4.01 -4.68
CA SER A 67 16.15 -3.75 -4.19
C SER A 67 16.16 -2.78 -3.02
N ASN A 68 17.37 -2.38 -2.62
CA ASN A 68 17.60 -1.39 -1.58
C ASN A 68 17.18 0.01 -2.05
N TRP A 69 16.30 0.67 -1.29
CA TRP A 69 15.86 2.05 -1.55
C TRP A 69 16.87 3.13 -1.12
N SER A 70 18.08 2.75 -0.72
CA SER A 70 19.17 3.67 -0.35
C SER A 70 19.50 4.76 -1.37
N PRO A 71 19.32 4.61 -2.70
CA PRO A 71 19.55 5.72 -3.63
C PRO A 71 18.67 6.95 -3.35
N TYR A 72 17.52 6.75 -2.70
CA TYR A 72 16.60 7.83 -2.33
C TYR A 72 16.48 8.02 -0.82
N ARG A 73 16.75 7.01 0.01
CA ARG A 73 16.59 7.12 1.47
C ARG A 73 17.60 8.10 2.09
N GLY A 74 17.10 9.17 2.71
CA GLY A 74 17.89 10.17 3.42
C GLY A 74 18.76 11.04 2.51
N VAL A 75 18.48 11.02 1.20
CA VAL A 75 19.26 11.78 0.22
C VAL A 75 18.64 13.15 0.02
N THR A 76 19.50 14.16 0.03
CA THR A 76 19.13 15.53 -0.37
C THR A 76 19.41 15.71 -1.86
N LEU A 77 18.36 15.92 -2.64
CA LEU A 77 18.39 16.18 -4.07
C LEU A 77 18.28 17.67 -4.32
N THR A 78 19.06 18.15 -5.29
CA THR A 78 19.02 19.53 -5.79
C THR A 78 18.76 19.50 -7.28
N ASP A 79 17.96 20.44 -7.75
CA ASP A 79 17.52 20.49 -9.14
C ASP A 79 17.90 21.84 -9.78
N PRO A 80 18.63 21.84 -10.91
CA PRO A 80 18.96 23.07 -11.63
C PRO A 80 17.73 23.90 -12.04
N ASP A 81 16.58 23.27 -12.28
CA ASP A 81 15.32 23.95 -12.63
C ASP A 81 14.72 24.72 -11.44
N TYR A 82 15.12 24.37 -10.21
CA TYR A 82 14.65 24.94 -8.95
C TYR A 82 15.81 25.39 -8.05
N PRO A 83 16.58 26.41 -8.47
CA PRO A 83 17.78 26.83 -7.75
C PRO A 83 17.46 27.33 -6.34
N GLY A 84 18.31 26.95 -5.38
CA GLY A 84 18.16 27.34 -3.97
C GLY A 84 17.12 26.54 -3.18
N LEU A 85 16.47 25.56 -3.80
CA LEU A 85 15.63 24.57 -3.13
C LEU A 85 16.35 23.23 -3.04
N SER A 86 16.07 22.49 -1.98
CA SER A 86 16.53 21.12 -1.81
C SER A 86 15.39 20.23 -1.35
N ALA A 87 15.34 19.03 -1.91
CA ALA A 87 14.36 18.01 -1.58
C ALA A 87 15.04 16.87 -0.82
N GLU A 88 14.57 16.58 0.38
CA GLU A 88 14.94 15.38 1.13
C GLU A 88 13.92 14.29 0.86
N VAL A 89 14.40 13.11 0.49
CA VAL A 89 13.55 11.94 0.27
C VAL A 89 13.79 10.94 1.39
N ASP A 90 12.70 10.42 1.94
CA ASP A 90 12.71 9.41 2.98
C ASP A 90 11.79 8.26 2.57
N CYS A 91 12.37 7.07 2.47
CA CYS A 91 11.72 5.85 2.02
C CYS A 91 11.93 4.81 3.11
N ASP A 92 10.87 4.48 3.85
CA ASP A 92 10.94 3.49 4.90
C ASP A 92 10.31 2.19 4.41
N GLU A 93 11.14 1.25 3.95
CA GLU A 93 10.69 -0.08 3.52
C GLU A 93 9.96 -0.84 4.63
N LEU A 94 10.31 -0.56 5.90
CA LEU A 94 9.68 -1.13 7.10
C LEU A 94 8.69 -0.16 7.74
N GLY A 95 8.27 0.87 7.01
CA GLY A 95 7.42 1.93 7.50
C GLY A 95 6.06 1.42 7.97
N ARG A 96 5.15 2.35 8.24
CA ARG A 96 3.85 2.04 8.85
C ARG A 96 3.14 0.89 8.10
N ALA A 97 2.96 -0.22 8.81
CA ALA A 97 2.23 -1.39 8.32
C ALA A 97 0.87 -0.97 7.73
N LEU A 98 0.68 -1.30 6.45
CA LEU A 98 -0.59 -1.12 5.78
C LEU A 98 -1.40 -2.40 5.87
N TYR A 99 -2.71 -2.23 6.06
CA TYR A 99 -3.62 -3.34 6.25
C TYR A 99 -4.62 -3.40 5.10
N SER A 100 -4.99 -4.61 4.67
CA SER A 100 -5.94 -4.83 3.58
C SER A 100 -7.14 -5.64 4.07
N PRO A 101 -8.38 -5.17 3.85
CA PRO A 101 -8.77 -4.06 2.98
C PRO A 101 -8.64 -2.67 3.65
N SER A 102 -8.63 -2.60 4.99
CA SER A 102 -8.44 -1.35 5.72
C SER A 102 -7.91 -1.62 7.13
N THR A 103 -7.19 -0.65 7.69
CA THR A 103 -6.70 -0.72 9.07
C THR A 103 -7.83 -0.94 10.08
N GLN A 104 -8.98 -0.30 9.88
CA GLN A 104 -10.10 -0.41 10.84
C GLN A 104 -10.65 -1.82 10.94
N LEU A 105 -10.80 -2.52 9.80
CA LEU A 105 -11.31 -3.89 9.79
C LEU A 105 -10.25 -4.88 10.30
N GLU A 106 -9.00 -4.70 9.89
CA GLU A 106 -7.94 -5.64 10.24
C GLU A 106 -7.43 -5.50 11.68
N THR A 107 -7.56 -4.33 12.30
CA THR A 107 -7.17 -4.14 13.72
C THR A 107 -8.01 -5.04 14.65
N LEU A 108 -9.25 -5.34 14.29
CA LEU A 108 -10.13 -6.25 15.05
C LEU A 108 -9.63 -7.70 15.03
N GLU A 109 -8.84 -8.08 14.03
CA GLU A 109 -8.34 -9.45 13.84
C GLU A 109 -7.02 -9.70 14.59
N GLY A 110 -6.39 -8.66 15.13
CA GLY A 110 -5.16 -8.75 15.90
C GLY A 110 -4.03 -9.45 15.12
N ALA A 111 -3.55 -10.59 15.64
CA ALA A 111 -2.46 -11.35 15.02
C ALA A 111 -2.81 -11.98 13.66
N ARG A 112 -4.10 -12.09 13.33
CA ARG A 112 -4.57 -12.66 12.05
C ARG A 112 -4.77 -11.60 10.97
N ALA A 113 -4.51 -10.34 11.31
CA ALA A 113 -4.67 -9.20 10.42
C ALA A 113 -3.82 -9.35 9.15
N ARG A 114 -4.43 -9.03 8.00
CA ARG A 114 -3.73 -9.00 6.72
C ARG A 114 -2.91 -7.72 6.59
N VAL A 115 -1.60 -7.86 6.70
CA VAL A 115 -0.63 -6.77 6.51
C VAL A 115 -0.01 -6.86 5.11
N LEU A 116 0.06 -5.73 4.42
CA LEU A 116 0.82 -5.55 3.19
C LEU A 116 2.27 -5.25 3.58
N THR A 117 3.15 -6.20 3.31
CA THR A 117 4.54 -6.18 3.80
C THR A 117 5.55 -5.76 2.73
N ARG A 118 5.23 -5.94 1.45
CA ARG A 118 6.20 -5.77 0.36
C ARG A 118 5.64 -5.09 -0.88
N SER A 119 4.33 -5.09 -1.12
CA SER A 119 3.77 -4.54 -2.35
C SER A 119 3.61 -3.01 -2.34
N LEU A 120 3.96 -2.33 -1.24
CA LEU A 120 3.90 -0.88 -1.09
C LEU A 120 5.08 -0.37 -0.26
N VAL A 121 5.70 0.71 -0.71
CA VAL A 121 6.74 1.43 0.05
C VAL A 121 6.25 2.86 0.33
N PRO A 122 6.18 3.31 1.60
CA PRO A 122 5.89 4.69 1.93
C PRO A 122 7.06 5.59 1.54
N VAL A 123 6.75 6.70 0.87
CA VAL A 123 7.72 7.71 0.46
C VAL A 123 7.26 9.07 0.94
N ARG A 124 8.17 9.77 1.63
CA ARG A 124 8.03 11.15 2.06
C ARG A 124 9.04 12.00 1.30
N VAL A 125 8.58 13.06 0.67
CA VAL A 125 9.43 14.07 0.03
C VAL A 125 9.22 15.39 0.74
N GLN A 126 10.28 15.94 1.33
CA GLN A 126 10.26 17.19 2.08
C GLN A 126 11.12 18.22 1.36
N VAL A 127 10.57 19.38 1.04
CA VAL A 127 11.29 20.46 0.36
C VAL A 127 11.37 21.66 1.27
N ASN A 128 12.60 22.10 1.57
CA ASN A 128 12.86 23.29 2.35
C ASN A 128 12.96 24.51 1.43
N PHE A 129 12.17 25.56 1.70
CA PHE A 129 12.09 26.76 0.85
C PHE A 129 12.21 28.08 1.64
N GLY A 130 12.83 28.03 2.81
CA GLY A 130 13.09 29.18 3.68
C GLY A 130 13.73 28.73 4.99
N ARG A 131 13.94 29.65 5.94
CA ARG A 131 14.56 29.31 7.24
C ARG A 131 13.75 28.29 8.06
N ASP A 132 12.43 28.35 8.01
CA ASP A 132 11.52 27.49 8.80
C ASP A 132 10.28 27.09 7.98
N ARG A 133 10.44 26.91 6.66
CA ARG A 133 9.32 26.62 5.76
C ARG A 133 9.60 25.40 4.91
N GLU A 134 8.68 24.45 5.01
CA GLU A 134 8.74 23.17 4.34
C GLU A 134 7.44 22.83 3.63
N VAL A 135 7.56 22.14 2.51
CA VAL A 135 6.45 21.41 1.89
C VAL A 135 6.77 19.92 2.01
N THR A 136 5.86 19.17 2.61
CA THR A 136 6.01 17.72 2.75
C THR A 136 4.91 17.02 1.98
N LEU A 137 5.31 16.11 1.08
CA LEU A 137 4.42 15.26 0.31
C LEU A 137 4.60 13.81 0.75
N PHE A 138 3.51 13.19 1.17
CA PHE A 138 3.46 11.79 1.54
C PHE A 138 2.72 10.99 0.47
N SER A 139 3.29 9.86 0.06
CA SER A 139 2.68 8.94 -0.89
C SER A 139 3.11 7.50 -0.61
N TYR A 140 2.39 6.56 -1.20
CA TYR A 140 2.82 5.16 -1.26
C TYR A 140 3.17 4.85 -2.71
N VAL A 141 4.32 4.23 -2.92
CA VAL A 141 4.72 3.70 -4.21
C VAL A 141 4.40 2.22 -4.20
N GLY A 142 3.46 1.83 -5.06
CA GLY A 142 3.05 0.44 -5.20
C GLY A 142 3.91 -0.31 -6.19
N GLU A 143 4.09 -1.59 -5.91
CA GLU A 143 4.72 -2.53 -6.82
C GLU A 143 3.94 -2.59 -8.14
N ARG A 144 4.67 -2.63 -9.26
CA ARG A 144 4.07 -2.77 -10.58
C ARG A 144 3.54 -4.21 -10.77
N PRO A 145 2.40 -4.40 -11.47
CA PRO A 145 1.97 -5.74 -11.87
C PRO A 145 3.08 -6.49 -12.63
N ARG A 146 3.48 -7.64 -12.10
CA ARG A 146 4.41 -8.58 -12.73
C ARG A 146 3.67 -9.43 -13.75
N PRO A 147 4.26 -9.72 -14.91
CA PRO A 147 3.70 -10.69 -15.83
C PRO A 147 3.61 -12.07 -15.17
N LEU A 148 2.48 -12.75 -15.32
CA LEU A 148 2.27 -14.09 -14.79
C LEU A 148 2.60 -15.15 -15.83
N GLY A 149 3.13 -16.29 -15.38
CA GLY A 149 3.36 -17.46 -16.24
C GLY A 149 2.08 -18.20 -16.62
N ALA A 150 2.21 -19.36 -17.28
CA ALA A 150 1.06 -20.19 -17.69
C ALA A 150 0.32 -20.82 -16.49
N ASN A 151 1.06 -21.31 -15.49
CA ASN A 151 0.54 -21.88 -14.24
C ASN A 151 1.13 -21.12 -13.03
N PRO A 152 0.71 -19.87 -12.81
CA PRO A 152 1.33 -19.01 -11.82
C PRO A 152 0.94 -19.38 -10.39
N VAL A 153 -0.21 -20.03 -10.16
CA VAL A 153 -0.60 -20.46 -8.81
C VAL A 153 -0.05 -21.86 -8.54
N VAL A 154 0.87 -21.96 -7.58
CA VAL A 154 1.48 -23.22 -7.18
C VAL A 154 0.93 -23.62 -5.83
N VAL A 155 0.33 -24.81 -5.77
CA VAL A 155 -0.13 -25.44 -4.54
C VAL A 155 0.87 -26.51 -4.16
N THR A 156 1.35 -26.48 -2.93
CA THR A 156 2.27 -27.46 -2.38
C THR A 156 1.71 -28.05 -1.12
N ARG A 157 1.93 -29.35 -0.94
CA ARG A 157 1.72 -30.00 0.34
C ARG A 157 2.88 -29.66 1.27
N THR A 158 2.58 -29.10 2.42
CA THR A 158 3.59 -28.63 3.39
C THR A 158 3.71 -29.54 4.61
N GLY A 159 2.72 -30.40 4.86
CA GLY A 159 2.69 -31.25 6.06
C GLY A 159 1.51 -32.23 6.11
N GLY A 160 1.24 -32.70 7.33
CA GLY A 160 0.14 -33.62 7.66
C GLY A 160 0.38 -35.10 7.37
N SER A 161 -0.69 -35.88 7.49
CA SER A 161 -0.74 -37.36 7.44
C SER A 161 -0.45 -37.88 6.03
N PRO A 162 0.54 -38.76 5.79
CA PRO A 162 0.92 -39.19 4.45
C PRO A 162 -0.24 -39.84 3.68
N ASP A 163 -0.12 -39.89 2.36
CA ASP A 163 -1.09 -40.62 1.55
C ASP A 163 -0.91 -42.14 1.73
N PRO A 164 -2.00 -42.91 1.93
CA PRO A 164 -3.38 -42.45 2.05
C PRO A 164 -3.69 -41.83 3.43
N VAL A 165 -4.44 -40.72 3.42
CA VAL A 165 -4.82 -39.96 4.62
C VAL A 165 -5.90 -40.72 5.40
N PRO A 166 -5.65 -41.08 6.68
CA PRO A 166 -6.64 -41.78 7.50
C PRO A 166 -7.83 -40.87 7.83
N ARG A 167 -8.92 -41.47 8.32
CA ARG A 167 -10.05 -40.71 8.91
C ARG A 167 -9.57 -39.74 9.97
N ASP A 168 -10.10 -38.51 9.93
CA ASP A 168 -9.68 -37.37 10.76
C ASP A 168 -8.22 -36.94 10.58
N GLY A 169 -7.49 -37.59 9.66
CA GLY A 169 -6.17 -37.19 9.24
C GLY A 169 -6.23 -35.82 8.56
N THR A 170 -5.22 -35.01 8.85
CA THR A 170 -5.08 -33.68 8.28
C THR A 170 -3.96 -33.64 7.23
N VAL A 171 -4.09 -32.77 6.25
CA VAL A 171 -3.03 -32.45 5.28
C VAL A 171 -2.88 -30.93 5.21
N ASP A 172 -1.66 -30.45 5.38
CA ASP A 172 -1.35 -29.03 5.31
C ASP A 172 -0.94 -28.66 3.89
N PHE A 173 -1.51 -27.57 3.38
CA PHE A 173 -1.20 -27.00 2.08
C PHE A 173 -0.70 -25.56 2.19
N GLY A 174 0.19 -25.21 1.28
CA GLY A 174 0.63 -23.84 1.01
C GLY A 174 0.32 -23.46 -0.44
N ALA A 175 0.00 -22.19 -0.67
CA ALA A 175 -0.16 -21.62 -1.99
C ALA A 175 0.81 -20.46 -2.22
N GLN A 176 1.30 -20.35 -3.45
CA GLN A 176 2.11 -19.22 -3.91
C GLN A 176 1.61 -18.76 -5.26
N LEU A 177 1.67 -17.45 -5.51
CA LEU A 177 1.54 -16.89 -6.85
C LEU A 177 2.95 -16.58 -7.33
N LEU A 178 3.35 -17.13 -8.47
CA LEU A 178 4.63 -16.92 -9.10
C LEU A 178 4.47 -16.03 -10.34
N ASP A 179 5.42 -15.12 -10.53
CA ASP A 179 5.55 -14.37 -11.78
C ASP A 179 6.11 -15.26 -12.91
N SER A 180 6.25 -14.70 -14.11
CA SER A 180 6.81 -15.42 -15.26
C SER A 180 8.28 -15.83 -15.08
N GLY A 181 8.99 -15.20 -14.15
CA GLY A 181 10.37 -15.55 -13.76
C GLY A 181 10.44 -16.59 -12.63
N GLY A 182 9.30 -17.10 -12.16
CA GLY A 182 9.21 -18.06 -11.06
C GLY A 182 9.41 -17.44 -9.67
N GLN A 183 9.40 -16.11 -9.54
CA GLN A 183 9.54 -15.44 -8.25
C GLN A 183 8.17 -15.29 -7.56
N PRO A 184 8.10 -15.48 -6.24
CA PRO A 184 6.86 -15.35 -5.51
C PRO A 184 6.40 -13.89 -5.43
N VAL A 185 5.14 -13.67 -5.77
CA VAL A 185 4.46 -12.38 -5.61
C VAL A 185 3.93 -12.28 -4.18
N ALA A 186 4.31 -11.21 -3.49
CA ALA A 186 3.92 -10.94 -2.11
C ALA A 186 2.49 -10.40 -2.01
N ASP A 187 1.97 -10.34 -0.77
CA ASP A 187 0.72 -9.66 -0.38
C ASP A 187 -0.57 -10.04 -1.15
N VAL A 188 -0.56 -11.13 -1.91
CA VAL A 188 -1.74 -11.73 -2.54
C VAL A 188 -2.57 -12.54 -1.54
N THR A 189 -3.87 -12.64 -1.83
CA THR A 189 -4.79 -13.52 -1.11
C THR A 189 -5.17 -14.73 -1.93
N PHE A 190 -5.46 -15.84 -1.26
CA PHE A 190 -5.89 -17.06 -1.91
C PHE A 190 -7.29 -17.48 -1.51
N ASP A 191 -7.99 -18.12 -2.43
CA ASP A 191 -9.25 -18.81 -2.21
C ASP A 191 -9.03 -20.30 -2.50
N TRP A 192 -9.37 -21.15 -1.55
CA TRP A 192 -9.15 -22.60 -1.66
C TRP A 192 -10.42 -23.33 -2.06
N ALA A 193 -10.27 -24.39 -2.85
CA ALA A 193 -11.36 -25.28 -3.19
C ALA A 193 -10.88 -26.74 -3.19
N VAL A 194 -11.77 -27.62 -2.72
CA VAL A 194 -11.62 -29.06 -2.82
C VAL A 194 -12.63 -29.57 -3.83
N LYS A 195 -12.15 -30.32 -4.81
CA LYS A 195 -12.99 -30.99 -5.79
C LYS A 195 -12.98 -32.49 -5.49
N PRO A 196 -14.12 -33.06 -5.06
CA PRO A 196 -14.20 -34.50 -4.86
C PRO A 196 -14.10 -35.22 -6.20
N VAL A 197 -13.26 -36.27 -6.28
CA VAL A 197 -13.20 -37.18 -7.43
C VAL A 197 -13.93 -38.47 -7.09
N SER A 198 -13.47 -39.14 -6.04
CA SER A 198 -14.13 -40.35 -5.49
C SER A 198 -14.19 -40.38 -3.96
N GLY A 199 -13.37 -39.58 -3.27
CA GLY A 199 -13.42 -39.42 -1.81
C GLY A 199 -14.06 -38.09 -1.38
N ASN A 200 -14.17 -37.88 -0.07
CA ASN A 200 -14.63 -36.62 0.51
C ASN A 200 -13.68 -36.08 1.59
N ALA A 201 -13.55 -34.77 1.64
CA ALA A 201 -12.83 -34.06 2.68
C ALA A 201 -13.30 -32.62 2.70
N MET A 202 -13.01 -31.91 3.78
CA MET A 202 -13.31 -30.49 3.90
C MET A 202 -12.06 -29.69 4.26
N LEU A 203 -12.05 -28.43 3.86
CA LEU A 203 -11.06 -27.48 4.34
C LEU A 203 -11.44 -27.03 5.75
N ASP A 204 -10.45 -26.93 6.63
CA ASP A 204 -10.63 -26.32 7.92
C ASP A 204 -11.01 -24.84 7.74
N ARG A 205 -12.06 -24.40 8.45
CA ARG A 205 -12.60 -23.05 8.35
C ARG A 205 -11.84 -22.04 9.20
N GLN A 206 -10.84 -22.47 9.99
CA GLN A 206 -10.05 -21.60 10.86
C GLN A 206 -8.59 -21.47 10.38
N PRO A 207 -8.34 -20.71 9.28
CA PRO A 207 -6.98 -20.49 8.81
C PRO A 207 -6.19 -19.66 9.83
N VAL A 208 -4.90 -19.95 9.92
CA VAL A 208 -3.96 -19.23 10.81
C VAL A 208 -3.84 -17.75 10.42
N SER A 209 -3.99 -17.42 9.13
CA SER A 209 -3.90 -16.08 8.58
C SER A 209 -5.03 -15.80 7.58
N ARG A 210 -5.48 -14.53 7.50
CA ARG A 210 -6.51 -14.07 6.56
C ARG A 210 -6.00 -13.81 5.14
N ASP A 211 -4.70 -13.97 4.89
CA ASP A 211 -4.18 -14.03 3.51
C ASP A 211 -4.47 -15.38 2.83
N PHE A 212 -4.90 -16.38 3.63
CA PHE A 212 -5.20 -17.75 3.21
C PHE A 212 -4.06 -18.40 2.43
N ARG A 213 -2.81 -18.01 2.67
CA ARG A 213 -1.66 -18.62 1.99
C ARG A 213 -1.43 -20.08 2.42
N SER A 214 -1.94 -20.44 3.59
CA SER A 214 -1.94 -21.80 4.11
C SER A 214 -3.36 -22.26 4.36
N MET A 215 -3.60 -23.56 4.19
CA MET A 215 -4.89 -24.18 4.43
C MET A 215 -4.72 -25.61 4.91
N VAL A 216 -5.56 -26.04 5.83
CA VAL A 216 -5.59 -27.41 6.34
C VAL A 216 -6.77 -28.12 5.70
N LEU A 217 -6.52 -29.28 5.11
CA LEU A 217 -7.54 -30.23 4.70
C LEU A 217 -7.74 -31.23 5.83
N VAL A 218 -8.99 -31.58 6.12
CA VAL A 218 -9.35 -32.63 7.07
C VAL A 218 -10.13 -33.72 6.31
N HIS A 219 -9.70 -34.98 6.42
CA HIS A 219 -10.45 -36.12 5.90
C HIS A 219 -11.67 -36.38 6.79
N ARG A 220 -12.67 -35.53 6.63
CA ARG A 220 -13.98 -35.53 7.28
C ARG A 220 -14.89 -34.60 6.50
N MET A 221 -16.18 -34.93 6.40
CA MET A 221 -17.18 -34.02 5.84
C MET A 221 -18.33 -33.89 6.83
N VAL A 222 -18.75 -32.67 7.14
CA VAL A 222 -19.92 -32.43 7.98
C VAL A 222 -21.15 -32.31 7.07
N ILE A 223 -22.07 -33.27 7.20
CA ILE A 223 -23.32 -33.35 6.44
C ILE A 223 -24.42 -32.78 7.35
N ASN A 224 -24.75 -31.50 7.18
CA ASN A 224 -25.70 -30.69 7.96
C ASN A 224 -25.17 -30.04 9.26
N ASP A 225 -24.80 -28.76 9.16
CA ASP A 225 -24.51 -27.86 10.30
C ASP A 225 -25.75 -27.56 11.19
N LEU A 226 -26.95 -28.03 10.80
CA LEU A 226 -28.23 -27.73 11.47
C LEU A 226 -28.78 -28.90 12.32
N VAL A 227 -28.16 -30.08 12.26
CA VAL A 227 -28.52 -31.24 13.08
C VAL A 227 -27.54 -31.33 14.25
N THR A 228 -28.02 -31.61 15.46
CA THR A 228 -27.19 -31.74 16.67
C THR A 228 -27.27 -33.18 17.21
N PRO A 229 -26.16 -33.93 17.29
CA PRO A 229 -24.82 -33.57 16.80
C PRO A 229 -24.74 -33.55 15.27
N PRO A 230 -23.77 -32.81 14.69
CA PRO A 230 -23.53 -32.84 13.25
C PRO A 230 -23.19 -34.25 12.80
N GLU A 231 -23.73 -34.68 11.66
CA GLU A 231 -23.38 -35.98 11.08
C GLU A 231 -22.05 -35.86 10.34
N GLU A 232 -21.09 -36.72 10.70
CA GLU A 232 -19.77 -36.78 10.08
C GLU A 232 -19.73 -37.92 9.05
N GLY A 233 -19.37 -37.58 7.82
CA GLY A 233 -19.23 -38.51 6.70
C GLY A 233 -17.78 -38.69 6.29
N TYR A 234 -17.39 -39.94 6.03
CA TYR A 234 -16.08 -40.33 5.52
C TYR A 234 -16.23 -41.21 4.28
N ALA A 235 -15.57 -40.83 3.20
CA ALA A 235 -15.52 -41.54 1.94
C ALA A 235 -14.07 -41.57 1.47
N SER A 236 -13.52 -42.80 1.45
CA SER A 236 -12.21 -43.09 0.88
C SER A 236 -12.20 -42.82 -0.62
N GLY A 237 -11.03 -42.48 -1.16
CA GLY A 237 -10.86 -42.21 -2.58
C GLY A 237 -9.94 -41.01 -2.82
N THR A 238 -9.99 -40.45 -4.01
CA THR A 238 -9.14 -39.32 -4.39
C THR A 238 -9.94 -38.03 -4.31
N ILE A 239 -9.26 -36.97 -3.88
CA ILE A 239 -9.72 -35.59 -4.01
C ILE A 239 -8.66 -34.73 -4.70
N GLU A 240 -9.08 -33.63 -5.30
CA GLU A 240 -8.22 -32.63 -5.91
C GLU A 240 -8.30 -31.33 -5.10
N VAL A 241 -7.15 -30.83 -4.64
CA VAL A 241 -7.04 -29.56 -3.94
C VAL A 241 -6.47 -28.51 -4.90
N GLN A 242 -7.13 -27.36 -4.96
CA GLN A 242 -6.72 -26.22 -5.78
C GLN A 242 -6.84 -24.92 -4.99
N ALA A 243 -6.00 -23.94 -5.33
CA ALA A 243 -6.07 -22.58 -4.84
C ALA A 243 -6.22 -21.61 -6.01
N ARG A 244 -6.86 -20.47 -5.77
CA ARG A 244 -6.96 -19.34 -6.72
C ARG A 244 -6.36 -18.13 -6.04
N ALA A 245 -5.59 -17.32 -6.76
CA ALA A 245 -5.04 -16.09 -6.21
C ALA A 245 -5.86 -14.89 -6.66
N ARG A 246 -5.98 -13.87 -5.80
CA ARG A 246 -6.48 -12.54 -6.20
C ARG A 246 -5.31 -11.60 -6.38
N TYR A 247 -5.08 -11.16 -7.62
CA TYR A 247 -3.96 -10.31 -8.01
C TYR A 247 -4.46 -9.06 -8.76
N HIS A 248 -4.15 -7.86 -8.25
CA HIS A 248 -4.67 -6.58 -8.76
C HIS A 248 -6.19 -6.55 -9.02
N GLY A 249 -6.97 -7.21 -8.16
CA GLY A 249 -8.43 -7.28 -8.26
C GLY A 249 -8.95 -8.31 -9.26
N GLN A 250 -8.09 -9.10 -9.90
CA GLN A 250 -8.47 -10.19 -10.79
C GLN A 250 -8.22 -11.55 -10.14
N GLU A 251 -9.08 -12.51 -10.40
CA GLU A 251 -8.89 -13.90 -9.99
C GLU A 251 -7.99 -14.63 -10.99
N VAL A 252 -6.93 -15.24 -10.47
CA VAL A 252 -6.00 -16.07 -11.21
C VAL A 252 -6.31 -17.52 -10.89
N THR A 253 -6.89 -18.22 -11.86
CA THR A 253 -7.43 -19.58 -11.69
C THR A 253 -6.53 -20.69 -12.22
N ASN A 254 -5.51 -20.35 -13.00
CA ASN A 254 -4.56 -21.33 -13.53
C ASN A 254 -3.63 -21.77 -12.40
N ALA A 255 -3.98 -22.90 -11.79
CA ALA A 255 -3.33 -23.41 -10.61
C ALA A 255 -2.86 -24.84 -10.80
N THR A 256 -1.77 -25.18 -10.12
CA THR A 256 -1.37 -26.57 -9.94
C THR A 256 -2.40 -27.27 -9.06
N VAL A 257 -2.86 -28.43 -9.49
CA VAL A 257 -3.81 -29.26 -8.74
C VAL A 257 -3.02 -30.34 -8.01
N VAL A 258 -3.28 -30.49 -6.71
CA VAL A 258 -2.67 -31.56 -5.91
C VAL A 258 -3.72 -32.61 -5.61
N SER A 259 -3.46 -33.85 -6.02
CA SER A 259 -4.30 -34.99 -5.69
C SER A 259 -3.93 -35.56 -4.32
N VAL A 260 -4.92 -35.91 -3.52
CA VAL A 260 -4.76 -36.54 -2.20
C VAL A 260 -5.56 -37.82 -2.18
N LEU A 261 -4.93 -38.91 -1.75
CA LEU A 261 -5.58 -40.20 -1.55
C LEU A 261 -6.07 -40.34 -0.10
N LEU A 262 -7.32 -40.76 0.10
CA LEU A 262 -7.99 -40.90 1.39
C LEU A 262 -8.32 -42.38 1.68
N GLN A 263 -8.15 -42.82 2.93
CA GLN A 263 -8.45 -44.19 3.40
C GLN A 263 -9.34 -44.21 4.64
#